data_AF-A0A6J1NZN7-F1
#
_entry.id   AF-A0A6J1NZN7-F1
#
_cell.length_a   1.000
_cell.length_b   1.000
_cell.length_c   1.000
_cell.angle_alpha   90.00
_cell.angle_beta   90.00
_cell.angle_gamma   90.00
#
_symmetry.space_group_name_H-M   'P 1'
#
loop_
_entity.id
_entity.type
_entity.pdbx_description
1 polymer ?
#
loop_
_entity_poly.entity_id
_entity_poly.type
_entity_poly.pdbx_seq_one_letter_code
_entity_poly.pdbx_strand_id
1 'polypeptide(L)'
;MSEQVEETQEDTKNETSMNMSMVTFDIYRILKEFSNISNLVTTEEFLETVPKLRGVKWVQLFNCVKQNILNEKEQEMSSMWVFENMPRKLEILENQKAKYAETNPNNTVWLRAFDAASLRKQKALLISLVEEIESKATRLRRFIGAKRVYFKALQMDIQKYKKKNEEIVTKINEKFKCHGTLVDLMYPNKVEVNDIGYSSDSGVEE
;
A
#
# COMPACT_ATOMS: atom_id res chain seq x y z
N MET A 1 21.38 60.01 -22.72
CA MET A 1 19.92 59.90 -22.51
C MET A 1 19.42 58.85 -23.47
N SER A 2 18.73 57.77 -23.14
CA SER A 2 18.59 56.92 -21.95
C SER A 2 17.70 55.78 -22.45
N GLU A 3 18.04 54.53 -22.15
CA GLU A 3 17.14 53.36 -22.03
C GLU A 3 16.40 52.87 -23.30
N GLN A 4 16.14 51.58 -23.52
CA GLN A 4 16.31 50.39 -22.69
C GLN A 4 16.32 49.14 -23.60
N VAL A 5 16.97 48.11 -23.10
CA VAL A 5 17.02 46.72 -23.57
C VAL A 5 15.64 46.07 -23.45
N GLU A 6 15.17 45.36 -24.46
CA GLU A 6 14.06 44.40 -24.31
C GLU A 6 14.58 43.00 -24.66
N GLU A 7 15.07 42.34 -23.61
CA GLU A 7 15.50 40.96 -23.56
C GLU A 7 14.28 40.03 -23.40
N THR A 8 14.24 38.97 -24.22
CA THR A 8 13.79 37.60 -23.87
C THR A 8 12.62 37.46 -22.88
N GLN A 9 11.40 37.26 -23.40
CA GLN A 9 10.24 36.88 -22.57
C GLN A 9 9.24 35.92 -23.25
N GLU A 10 9.70 34.96 -24.07
CA GLU A 10 8.80 33.95 -24.67
C GLU A 10 9.01 32.50 -24.17
N ASP A 11 10.16 32.13 -23.62
CA ASP A 11 10.43 30.72 -23.27
C ASP A 11 9.93 30.27 -21.89
N THR A 12 9.60 31.17 -20.97
CA THR A 12 9.12 30.81 -19.62
C THR A 12 7.61 30.53 -19.54
N LYS A 13 6.82 30.95 -20.53
CA LYS A 13 5.35 30.75 -20.54
C LYS A 13 4.94 29.31 -20.84
N ASN A 14 5.72 28.61 -21.67
CA ASN A 14 5.39 27.24 -22.09
C ASN A 14 5.65 26.20 -20.99
N GLU A 15 6.73 26.33 -20.22
CA GLU A 15 7.05 25.39 -19.14
C GLU A 15 6.03 25.47 -17.99
N THR A 16 5.55 26.67 -17.67
CA THR A 16 4.57 26.87 -16.60
C THR A 16 3.20 26.30 -16.98
N SER A 17 2.82 26.42 -18.26
CA SER A 17 1.59 25.83 -18.82
C SER A 17 1.61 24.30 -18.82
N MET A 18 2.71 23.67 -19.23
CA MET A 18 2.86 22.20 -19.20
C MET A 18 2.88 21.65 -17.78
N ASN A 19 3.53 22.33 -16.83
CA ASN A 19 3.53 21.92 -15.43
C ASN A 19 2.12 22.03 -14.82
N MET A 20 1.36 23.07 -15.16
CA MET A 20 -0.03 23.22 -14.71
C MET A 20 -0.90 22.08 -15.23
N SER A 21 -0.80 21.73 -16.53
CA SER A 21 -1.62 20.66 -17.12
C SER A 21 -1.30 19.28 -16.55
N MET A 22 -0.02 19.01 -16.25
CA MET A 22 0.42 17.77 -15.60
C MET A 22 -0.16 17.64 -14.19
N VAL A 23 -0.16 18.73 -13.41
CA VAL A 23 -0.75 18.76 -12.06
C VAL A 23 -2.26 18.56 -12.10
N THR A 24 -2.97 19.23 -13.01
CA THR A 24 -4.43 19.09 -13.18
C THR A 24 -4.83 17.66 -13.61
N PHE A 25 -4.03 17.04 -14.48
CA PHE A 25 -4.26 15.65 -14.88
C PHE A 25 -4.06 14.66 -13.73
N ASP A 26 -3.04 14.89 -12.89
CA ASP A 26 -2.78 14.07 -11.70
C ASP A 26 -3.90 14.22 -10.65
N ILE A 27 -4.43 15.44 -10.45
CA ILE A 27 -5.57 15.69 -9.56
C ILE A 27 -6.82 14.94 -10.03
N TYR A 28 -7.16 15.04 -11.32
CA TYR A 28 -8.30 14.31 -11.89
C TYR A 28 -8.15 12.78 -11.74
N ARG A 29 -6.94 12.26 -11.94
CA ARG A 29 -6.64 10.83 -11.75
C ARG A 29 -6.84 10.40 -10.31
N ILE A 30 -6.39 11.19 -9.34
CA ILE A 30 -6.58 10.91 -7.91
C ILE A 30 -8.07 10.90 -7.55
N LEU A 31 -8.84 11.89 -8.00
CA LEU A 31 -10.29 11.97 -7.77
C LEU A 31 -11.04 10.78 -8.38
N LYS A 32 -10.61 10.29 -9.54
CA LYS A 32 -11.17 9.10 -10.17
C LYS A 32 -10.93 7.84 -9.33
N GLU A 33 -9.72 7.66 -8.79
CA GLU A 33 -9.42 6.52 -7.91
C GLU A 33 -10.22 6.60 -6.60
N PHE A 34 -10.36 7.78 -6.00
CA PHE A 34 -11.22 7.96 -4.82
C PHE A 34 -12.69 7.66 -5.13
N SER A 35 -13.18 8.07 -6.31
CA SER A 35 -14.54 7.74 -6.75
C SER A 35 -14.73 6.23 -6.89
N ASN A 36 -13.77 5.52 -7.51
CA ASN A 36 -13.80 4.07 -7.64
C ASN A 36 -13.83 3.37 -6.28
N ILE A 37 -12.94 3.76 -5.37
CA ILE A 37 -12.89 3.22 -4.00
C ILE A 37 -14.22 3.48 -3.29
N SER A 38 -14.76 4.70 -3.37
CA SER A 38 -16.01 5.06 -2.72
C SER A 38 -17.22 4.28 -3.25
N ASN A 39 -17.23 3.91 -4.53
CA ASN A 39 -18.29 3.12 -5.13
C ASN A 39 -18.20 1.63 -4.79
N LEU A 40 -16.98 1.13 -4.53
CA LEU A 40 -16.75 -0.24 -4.10
C LEU A 40 -17.11 -0.47 -2.63
N VAL A 41 -16.99 0.57 -1.80
CA VAL A 41 -17.33 0.50 -0.37
C VAL A 41 -18.84 0.67 -0.17
N THR A 42 -19.48 -0.40 0.33
CA THR A 42 -20.88 -0.37 0.75
C THR A 42 -21.06 0.44 2.04
N THR A 43 -22.28 0.89 2.30
CA THR A 43 -22.57 1.67 3.51
C THR A 43 -22.34 0.82 4.76
N GLU A 44 -22.64 -0.47 4.66
CA GLU A 44 -22.47 -1.47 5.70
C GLU A 44 -20.99 -1.65 6.06
N GLU A 45 -20.11 -1.89 5.09
CA GLU A 45 -18.66 -2.02 5.29
C GLU A 45 -18.04 -0.73 5.85
N PHE A 46 -18.54 0.44 5.42
CA PHE A 46 -18.12 1.72 5.98
C PHE A 46 -18.49 1.82 7.47
N LEU A 47 -19.71 1.43 7.84
CA LEU A 47 -20.19 1.49 9.23
C LEU A 47 -19.45 0.52 10.16
N GLU A 48 -18.89 -0.57 9.63
CA GLU A 48 -18.07 -1.51 10.41
C GLU A 48 -16.69 -0.95 10.77
N THR A 49 -16.16 -0.02 9.98
CA THR A 49 -14.80 0.53 10.15
C THR A 49 -14.77 1.83 10.93
N VAL A 50 -15.87 2.59 10.97
CA VAL A 50 -15.94 3.86 11.70
C VAL A 50 -16.22 3.67 13.20
N PRO A 51 -15.67 4.54 14.07
CA PRO A 51 -15.92 4.47 15.49
C PRO A 51 -17.39 4.75 15.82
N LYS A 52 -17.98 3.93 16.71
CA LYS A 52 -19.39 4.03 17.14
C LYS A 52 -19.62 5.18 18.13
N LEU A 53 -19.40 6.41 17.65
CA LEU A 53 -19.63 7.64 18.40
C LEU A 53 -21.13 7.99 18.39
N ARG A 54 -21.71 8.24 19.58
CA ARG A 54 -23.08 8.76 19.69
C ARG A 54 -23.15 10.17 19.11
N GLY A 55 -24.12 10.40 18.22
CA GLY A 55 -24.41 11.71 17.64
C GLY A 55 -23.86 11.95 16.23
N VAL A 56 -22.95 11.11 15.73
CA VAL A 56 -22.43 11.25 14.35
C VAL A 56 -23.30 10.45 13.39
N LYS A 57 -23.85 11.13 12.36
CA LYS A 57 -24.61 10.50 11.29
C LYS A 57 -23.68 10.01 10.19
N TRP A 58 -22.94 8.94 10.47
CA TRP A 58 -21.88 8.39 9.59
C TRP A 58 -22.32 8.12 8.16
N VAL A 59 -23.53 7.58 7.96
CA VAL A 59 -24.09 7.34 6.61
C VAL A 59 -24.23 8.64 5.82
N GLN A 60 -24.72 9.71 6.46
CA GLN A 60 -24.90 11.01 5.83
C GLN A 60 -23.55 11.66 5.51
N LEU A 61 -22.57 11.49 6.41
CA LEU A 61 -21.21 11.96 6.18
C LEU A 61 -20.56 11.22 4.99
N PHE A 62 -20.72 9.91 4.91
CA PHE A 62 -20.18 9.11 3.81
C PHE A 62 -20.79 9.51 2.46
N ASN A 63 -22.11 9.70 2.41
CA ASN A 63 -22.78 10.17 1.20
C ASN A 63 -22.34 11.59 0.82
N CYS A 64 -22.13 12.47 1.79
CA CYS A 64 -21.58 13.81 1.55
C CYS A 64 -20.17 13.74 0.94
N VAL A 65 -19.30 12.87 1.47
CA VAL A 65 -17.96 12.64 0.90
C VAL A 65 -18.03 12.11 -0.53
N LYS A 66 -18.91 11.14 -0.82
CA LYS A 66 -19.12 10.63 -2.19
C LYS A 66 -19.53 11.73 -3.15
N GLN A 67 -20.49 12.56 -2.76
CA GLN A 67 -20.96 13.68 -3.59
C GLN A 67 -19.89 14.74 -3.78
N ASN A 68 -19.12 15.08 -2.75
CA ASN A 68 -18.01 16.03 -2.87
C ASN A 68 -16.93 15.52 -3.83
N ILE A 69 -16.56 14.24 -3.78
CA ILE A 69 -15.60 13.66 -4.74
C ILE A 69 -16.11 13.79 -6.19
N LEU A 70 -17.41 13.56 -6.40
CA LEU A 70 -18.02 13.70 -7.73
C LEU A 70 -18.01 15.15 -8.21
N ASN A 71 -18.38 16.09 -7.35
CA ASN A 71 -18.41 17.52 -7.66
C ASN A 71 -17.00 18.05 -8.00
N GLU A 72 -16.00 17.70 -7.19
CA GLU A 72 -14.60 18.08 -7.44
C GLU A 72 -14.09 17.49 -8.76
N LYS A 73 -14.47 16.24 -9.08
CA LYS A 73 -14.11 15.61 -10.35
C LYS A 73 -14.73 16.34 -11.55
N GLU A 74 -15.98 16.74 -11.45
CA GLU A 74 -16.68 17.51 -12.50
C GLU A 74 -16.08 18.90 -12.68
N GLN A 75 -15.75 19.58 -11.58
CA GLN A 75 -15.09 20.88 -11.59
C GLN A 75 -13.69 20.79 -12.21
N GLU A 76 -12.89 19.80 -11.83
CA GLU A 76 -11.55 19.59 -12.38
C GLU A 76 -11.61 19.27 -13.88
N MET A 77 -12.53 18.38 -14.29
CA MET A 77 -12.76 18.05 -15.69
C MET A 77 -13.18 19.28 -16.51
N SER A 78 -14.07 20.11 -15.95
CA SER A 78 -14.51 21.37 -16.58
C SER A 78 -13.35 22.36 -16.72
N SER A 79 -12.50 22.45 -15.70
CA SER A 79 -11.32 23.32 -15.70
C SER A 79 -10.29 22.86 -16.75
N MET A 80 -10.01 21.56 -16.83
CA MET A 80 -9.20 20.97 -17.90
C MET A 80 -9.78 21.23 -19.29
N TRP A 81 -11.10 21.09 -19.44
CA TRP A 81 -11.80 21.26 -20.71
C TRP A 81 -11.63 22.68 -21.27
N VAL A 82 -11.73 23.67 -20.39
CA VAL A 82 -11.52 25.09 -20.73
C VAL A 82 -10.04 25.39 -20.95
N PHE A 83 -9.16 24.93 -20.05
CA PHE A 83 -7.71 25.16 -20.13
C PHE A 83 -7.12 24.63 -21.44
N GLU A 84 -7.48 23.41 -21.83
CA GLU A 84 -7.02 22.79 -23.07
C GLU A 84 -7.71 23.33 -24.34
N ASN A 85 -8.64 24.27 -24.19
CA ASN A 85 -9.45 24.82 -25.28
C ASN A 85 -10.13 23.72 -26.11
N MET A 86 -10.67 22.71 -25.42
CA MET A 86 -11.33 21.57 -26.05
C MET A 86 -12.48 21.94 -26.99
N PRO A 87 -13.31 22.96 -26.70
CA PRO A 87 -14.37 23.40 -27.63
C PRO A 87 -13.82 23.77 -29.01
N ARG A 88 -12.75 24.58 -29.06
CA ARG A 88 -12.13 24.98 -30.33
C ARG A 88 -11.45 23.80 -31.03
N LYS A 89 -10.79 22.92 -30.28
CA LYS A 89 -10.19 21.69 -30.84
C LYS A 89 -11.26 20.80 -31.47
N LEU A 90 -12.42 20.65 -30.82
CA LEU A 90 -13.55 19.88 -31.36
C LEU A 90 -14.18 20.55 -32.58
N GLU A 91 -14.38 21.86 -32.55
CA GLU A 91 -14.89 22.62 -33.69
C GLU A 91 -13.96 22.51 -34.92
N ILE A 92 -12.64 22.56 -34.71
CA ILE A 92 -11.67 22.33 -35.78
C ILE A 92 -11.81 20.91 -36.34
N LEU A 93 -11.97 19.89 -35.48
CA LEU A 93 -12.15 18.51 -35.91
C LEU A 93 -13.47 18.30 -36.66
N GLU A 94 -14.56 18.93 -36.23
CA GLU A 94 -15.85 18.88 -36.92
C GLU A 94 -15.80 19.59 -38.27
N ASN A 95 -15.16 20.76 -38.33
CA ASN A 95 -14.97 21.49 -39.59
C ASN A 95 -14.06 20.76 -40.56
N GLN A 96 -13.02 20.08 -40.06
CA GLN A 96 -12.19 19.19 -40.87
C GLN A 96 -13.04 18.03 -41.38
N LYS A 97 -13.80 17.35 -40.50
CA LYS A 97 -14.71 16.27 -40.89
C LYS A 97 -15.71 16.72 -41.98
N ALA A 98 -16.30 17.91 -41.84
CA ALA A 98 -17.25 18.47 -42.79
C ALA A 98 -16.60 18.80 -44.15
N LYS A 99 -15.48 19.55 -44.16
CA LYS A 99 -14.74 19.90 -45.38
C LYS A 99 -14.25 18.66 -46.14
N TYR A 100 -13.81 17.64 -45.40
CA TYR A 100 -13.36 16.39 -46.01
C TYR A 100 -14.53 15.54 -46.55
N ALA A 101 -15.70 15.57 -45.91
CA ALA A 101 -16.92 14.94 -46.42
C ALA A 101 -17.41 15.60 -47.72
N GLU A 102 -17.30 16.93 -47.84
CA GLU A 102 -17.61 17.67 -49.07
C GLU A 102 -16.61 17.38 -50.20
N THR A 103 -15.32 17.23 -49.88
CA THR A 103 -14.26 16.99 -50.88
C THR A 103 -14.23 15.54 -51.39
N ASN A 104 -14.70 14.57 -50.61
CA ASN A 104 -14.69 13.15 -50.98
C ASN A 104 -15.99 12.43 -50.58
N PRO A 105 -17.13 12.76 -51.20
CA PRO A 105 -18.45 12.28 -50.79
C PRO A 105 -18.64 10.76 -50.88
N ASN A 106 -17.83 10.06 -51.69
CA ASN A 106 -17.92 8.61 -51.90
C ASN A 106 -16.80 7.79 -51.24
N ASN A 107 -15.84 8.41 -50.55
CA ASN A 107 -14.63 7.71 -50.10
C ASN A 107 -14.64 7.35 -48.61
N THR A 108 -15.61 6.54 -48.20
CA THR A 108 -15.67 5.92 -46.86
C THR A 108 -14.48 4.99 -46.55
N VAL A 109 -13.63 4.70 -47.52
CA VAL A 109 -12.49 3.76 -47.40
C VAL A 109 -11.26 4.42 -46.78
N TRP A 110 -11.08 5.74 -46.91
CA TRP A 110 -9.88 6.44 -46.41
C TRP A 110 -9.94 6.81 -44.92
N LEU A 111 -11.12 7.14 -44.39
CA LEU A 111 -11.34 7.23 -42.94
C LEU A 111 -10.93 5.92 -42.27
N ARG A 112 -11.32 4.77 -42.85
CA ARG A 112 -10.90 3.44 -42.37
C ARG A 112 -9.39 3.19 -42.50
N ALA A 113 -8.70 3.75 -43.50
CA ALA A 113 -7.27 3.55 -43.70
C ALA A 113 -6.41 4.42 -42.77
N PHE A 114 -6.79 5.69 -42.55
CA PHE A 114 -6.17 6.57 -41.56
C PHE A 114 -6.45 6.09 -40.13
N ASP A 115 -7.69 5.68 -39.84
CA ASP A 115 -8.05 5.02 -38.58
C ASP A 115 -7.27 3.71 -38.42
N ALA A 116 -7.09 2.90 -39.47
CA ALA A 116 -6.29 1.68 -39.39
C ALA A 116 -4.80 1.96 -39.16
N ALA A 117 -4.23 3.04 -39.71
CA ALA A 117 -2.85 3.44 -39.45
C ALA A 117 -2.68 3.97 -38.01
N SER A 118 -3.64 4.77 -37.54
CA SER A 118 -3.71 5.25 -36.15
C SER A 118 -3.87 4.09 -35.16
N LEU A 119 -4.81 3.18 -35.41
CA LEU A 119 -5.04 1.96 -34.63
C LEU A 119 -3.80 1.06 -34.61
N ARG A 120 -3.05 0.94 -35.72
CA ARG A 120 -1.78 0.20 -35.73
C ARG A 120 -0.73 0.84 -34.83
N LYS A 121 -0.60 2.17 -34.85
CA LYS A 121 0.31 2.90 -33.95
C LYS A 121 -0.10 2.76 -32.49
N GLN A 122 -1.39 2.91 -32.19
CA GLN A 122 -1.94 2.71 -30.86
C GLN A 122 -1.72 1.27 -30.38
N LYS A 123 -1.94 0.28 -31.24
CA LYS A 123 -1.65 -1.13 -30.95
C LYS A 123 -0.17 -1.36 -30.64
N ALA A 124 0.75 -0.80 -31.44
CA ALA A 124 2.18 -0.94 -31.20
C ALA A 124 2.61 -0.33 -29.85
N LEU A 125 2.09 0.85 -29.51
CA LEU A 125 2.30 1.50 -28.22
C LEU A 125 1.75 0.63 -27.07
N LEU A 126 0.52 0.10 -27.22
CA LEU A 126 -0.10 -0.75 -26.22
C LEU A 126 0.73 -2.02 -25.97
N ILE A 127 1.24 -2.64 -27.03
CA ILE A 127 2.13 -3.80 -26.95
C ILE A 127 3.41 -3.44 -26.19
N SER A 128 4.06 -2.32 -26.52
CA SER A 128 5.29 -1.92 -25.81
C SER A 128 5.05 -1.64 -24.33
N LEU A 129 3.91 -1.06 -23.96
CA LEU A 129 3.54 -0.80 -22.58
C LEU A 129 3.27 -2.10 -21.82
N VAL A 130 2.59 -3.05 -22.46
CA VAL A 130 2.36 -4.38 -21.88
C VAL A 130 3.68 -5.11 -21.65
N GLU A 131 4.58 -5.12 -22.63
CA GLU A 131 5.93 -5.71 -22.49
C GLU A 131 6.73 -5.05 -21.35
N GLU A 132 6.68 -3.72 -21.22
CA GLU A 132 7.33 -3.01 -20.13
C GLU A 132 6.75 -3.40 -18.76
N ILE A 133 5.42 -3.47 -18.64
CA ILE A 133 4.74 -3.90 -17.41
C ILE A 133 5.08 -5.36 -17.07
N GLU A 134 5.07 -6.26 -18.04
CA GLU A 134 5.44 -7.67 -17.85
C GLU A 134 6.90 -7.82 -17.39
N SER A 135 7.81 -7.00 -17.94
CA SER A 135 9.21 -6.98 -17.51
C SER A 135 9.36 -6.53 -16.04
N LYS A 136 8.63 -5.48 -15.64
CA LYS A 136 8.59 -4.99 -14.25
C LYS A 136 7.98 -6.03 -13.31
N ALA A 137 6.88 -6.66 -13.71
CA ALA A 137 6.23 -7.73 -12.94
C ALA A 137 7.16 -8.94 -12.75
N THR A 138 7.89 -9.32 -13.79
CA THR A 138 8.87 -10.42 -13.73
C THR A 138 10.02 -10.09 -12.78
N ARG A 139 10.53 -8.86 -12.81
CA ARG A 139 11.57 -8.39 -11.88
C ARG A 139 11.09 -8.44 -10.43
N LEU A 140 9.89 -7.93 -10.16
CA LEU A 140 9.27 -7.98 -8.84
C LEU A 140 9.06 -9.42 -8.36
N ARG A 141 8.61 -10.32 -9.24
CA ARG A 141 8.43 -11.75 -8.91
C ARG A 141 9.75 -12.41 -8.49
N ARG A 142 10.86 -12.11 -9.17
CA ARG A 142 12.20 -12.59 -8.78
C ARG A 142 12.61 -12.03 -7.42
N PHE A 143 12.39 -10.75 -7.18
CA PHE A 143 12.70 -10.11 -5.90
C PHE A 143 11.90 -10.72 -4.73
N ILE A 144 10.59 -10.90 -4.91
CA ILE A 144 9.72 -11.57 -3.93
C ILE A 144 10.20 -13.00 -3.69
N GLY A 145 10.56 -13.73 -4.74
CA GLY A 145 11.13 -15.08 -4.63
C GLY A 145 12.38 -15.12 -3.75
N ALA A 146 13.33 -14.21 -3.99
CA ALA A 146 14.54 -14.10 -3.17
C ALA A 146 14.22 -13.76 -1.71
N LYS A 147 13.29 -12.83 -1.47
CA LYS A 147 12.86 -12.46 -0.11
C LYS A 147 12.18 -13.63 0.62
N ARG A 148 11.36 -14.44 -0.07
CA ARG A 148 10.75 -15.65 0.50
C ARG A 148 11.79 -16.68 0.90
N VAL A 149 12.80 -16.92 0.06
CA VAL A 149 13.90 -17.85 0.38
C VAL A 149 14.68 -17.37 1.60
N TYR A 150 15.03 -16.09 1.64
CA TYR A 150 15.71 -15.49 2.79
C TYR A 150 14.89 -15.60 4.08
N PHE A 151 13.58 -15.30 4.01
CA PHE A 151 12.68 -15.43 5.16
C PHE A 151 12.59 -16.87 5.66
N LYS A 152 12.55 -17.86 4.74
CA LYS A 152 12.57 -19.28 5.10
C LYS A 152 13.86 -19.68 5.80
N ALA A 153 15.01 -19.17 5.36
CA ALA A 153 16.29 -19.40 6.03
C ALA A 153 16.30 -18.83 7.46
N LEU A 154 15.84 -17.59 7.64
CA LEU A 154 15.70 -16.99 8.97
C LEU A 154 14.75 -17.79 9.87
N GLN A 155 13.62 -18.28 9.33
CA GLN A 155 12.69 -19.12 10.08
C GLN A 155 13.35 -20.42 10.56
N MET A 156 14.16 -21.06 9.71
CA MET A 156 14.93 -22.25 10.09
C MET A 156 15.96 -21.95 11.18
N ASP A 157 16.66 -20.82 11.10
CA ASP A 157 17.62 -20.40 12.13
C ASP A 157 16.93 -20.14 13.47
N ILE A 158 15.79 -19.44 13.46
CA ILE A 158 14.98 -19.22 14.67
C ILE A 158 14.58 -20.56 15.31
N GLN A 159 14.09 -21.52 14.51
CA GLN A 159 13.73 -22.85 15.02
C GLN A 159 14.93 -23.59 15.60
N LYS A 160 16.10 -23.50 14.96
CA LYS A 160 17.36 -24.08 15.44
C LYS A 160 17.76 -23.51 16.81
N TYR A 161 17.72 -22.18 16.97
CA TYR A 161 18.04 -21.55 18.26
C TYR A 161 17.01 -21.85 19.34
N LYS A 162 15.72 -21.91 18.98
CA LYS A 162 14.66 -22.31 19.91
C LYS A 162 14.90 -23.72 20.46
N LYS A 163 15.17 -24.70 19.58
CA LYS A 163 15.48 -26.07 19.99
C LYS A 163 16.72 -26.14 20.89
N LYS A 164 17.79 -25.41 20.55
CA LYS A 164 19.01 -25.36 21.36
C LYS A 164 18.74 -24.76 22.76
N ASN A 165 17.90 -23.74 22.85
CA ASN A 165 17.51 -23.18 24.14
C ASN A 165 16.71 -24.17 24.97
N GLU A 166 15.76 -24.90 24.38
CA GLU A 166 15.00 -25.97 25.06
C GLU A 166 15.93 -27.07 25.60
N GLU A 167 16.93 -27.48 24.82
CA GLU A 167 17.96 -28.44 25.25
C GLU A 167 18.80 -27.90 26.44
N ILE A 168 19.19 -26.64 26.41
CA ILE A 168 19.94 -26.00 27.51
C ILE A 168 19.09 -25.95 28.78
N VAL A 169 17.84 -25.50 28.68
CA VAL A 169 16.91 -25.45 29.81
C VAL A 169 16.71 -26.83 30.42
N THR A 170 16.56 -27.86 29.58
CA THR A 170 16.43 -29.25 30.04
C THR A 170 17.66 -29.70 30.83
N LYS A 171 18.88 -29.46 30.30
CA LYS A 171 20.14 -29.78 31.00
C LYS A 171 20.29 -29.04 32.33
N ILE A 172 19.90 -27.77 32.39
CA ILE A 172 19.92 -26.97 33.63
C ILE A 172 18.97 -27.60 34.67
N ASN A 173 17.75 -27.95 34.26
CA ASN A 173 16.77 -28.59 35.13
C ASN A 173 17.25 -29.97 35.65
N GLU A 174 17.87 -30.78 34.80
CA GLU A 174 18.49 -32.05 35.20
C GLU A 174 19.58 -31.82 36.25
N LYS A 175 20.48 -30.85 36.01
CA LYS A 175 21.51 -30.43 36.96
C LYS A 175 20.92 -30.01 38.31
N PHE A 176 19.87 -29.18 38.31
CA PHE A 176 19.20 -28.76 39.54
C PHE A 176 18.59 -29.94 40.30
N LYS A 177 17.94 -30.89 39.60
CA LYS A 177 17.40 -32.11 40.23
C LYS A 177 18.50 -32.94 40.87
N CYS A 178 19.59 -33.20 40.14
CA CYS A 178 20.74 -33.95 40.67
C CYS A 178 21.36 -33.27 41.90
N HIS A 179 21.51 -31.94 41.87
CA HIS A 179 22.01 -31.18 43.01
C HIS A 179 21.04 -31.22 44.20
N GLY A 180 19.72 -31.12 43.97
CA GLY A 180 18.70 -31.30 45.01
C GLY A 180 18.82 -32.67 45.69
N THR A 181 18.85 -33.75 44.92
CA THR A 181 19.03 -35.10 45.47
C THR A 181 20.36 -35.28 46.24
N LEU A 182 21.43 -34.60 45.83
CA LEU A 182 22.71 -34.64 46.54
C LEU A 182 22.62 -33.89 47.88
N VAL A 183 21.94 -32.75 47.92
CA VAL A 183 21.70 -32.00 49.16
C VAL A 183 20.88 -32.84 50.13
N ASP A 184 19.81 -33.49 49.65
CA ASP A 184 18.98 -34.40 50.46
C ASP A 184 19.78 -35.60 51.01
N LEU A 185 20.78 -36.08 50.25
CA LEU A 185 21.66 -37.17 50.66
C LEU A 185 22.76 -36.73 51.65
N MET A 186 23.32 -35.53 51.48
CA MET A 186 24.40 -35.01 52.35
C MET A 186 23.88 -34.41 53.66
N TYR A 187 22.66 -33.87 53.64
CA TYR A 187 21.92 -33.44 54.81
C TYR A 187 20.65 -34.28 54.92
N PRO A 188 20.76 -35.60 55.17
CA PRO A 188 19.58 -36.38 55.51
C PRO A 188 19.01 -35.69 56.76
N ASN A 189 17.72 -35.35 56.70
CA ASN A 189 16.97 -34.62 57.73
C ASN A 189 17.68 -34.66 59.08
N LYS A 190 18.10 -33.50 59.59
CA LYS A 190 18.60 -33.37 60.96
C LYS A 190 17.60 -34.11 61.85
N VAL A 191 17.99 -35.27 62.35
CA VAL A 191 17.26 -35.94 63.41
C VAL A 191 17.23 -34.91 64.53
N GLU A 192 16.04 -34.39 64.85
CA GLU A 192 15.88 -33.50 65.98
C GLU A 192 16.35 -34.26 67.21
N VAL A 193 17.51 -33.87 67.75
CA VAL A 193 18.12 -34.46 68.95
C VAL A 193 17.22 -34.24 70.20
N ASN A 194 16.09 -33.56 70.06
CA ASN A 194 15.11 -33.35 71.11
C ASN A 194 14.27 -34.60 71.45
N ASP A 195 14.37 -35.70 70.69
CA ASP A 195 13.72 -36.97 71.02
C ASP A 195 14.67 -37.98 71.72
N ILE A 196 15.90 -37.59 72.05
CA ILE A 196 16.70 -38.35 73.03
C ILE A 196 16.27 -37.89 74.43
N GLY A 197 15.10 -38.38 74.84
CA GLY A 197 14.65 -38.29 76.22
C GLY A 197 15.64 -39.03 77.12
N TYR A 198 16.61 -38.31 77.67
CA TYR A 198 17.29 -38.77 78.87
C TYR A 198 16.23 -38.79 79.97
N SER A 199 15.74 -39.99 80.32
CA SER A 199 14.91 -40.16 81.51
C SER A 199 15.75 -39.84 82.74
N SER A 200 15.83 -38.56 83.10
CA SER A 200 16.25 -38.14 84.42
C SER A 200 15.08 -38.41 85.38
N ASP A 201 15.01 -39.64 85.87
CA ASP A 201 14.30 -39.92 87.11
C ASP A 201 15.26 -39.60 88.26
N SER A 202 15.16 -38.36 88.73
CA SER A 202 15.76 -37.90 89.97
C SER A 202 14.66 -37.82 91.02
N GLY A 203 14.80 -38.58 92.11
CA GLY A 203 13.83 -38.57 93.22
C GLY A 203 14.10 -39.68 94.23
N VAL A 204 15.20 -39.63 94.99
CA VAL A 204 15.30 -39.09 96.36
C VAL A 204 15.12 -40.19 97.44
N GLU A 205 16.11 -40.20 98.34
CA GLU A 205 16.27 -40.99 99.56
C GLU A 205 15.11 -40.82 100.56
N GLU A 206 14.62 -41.92 101.14
CA GLU A 206 14.69 -42.27 102.58
C GLU A 206 14.22 -43.71 102.83
#